data_AF-A0A4Q7S9Q0-F1
#
_entry.id   AF-A0A4Q7S9Q0-F1
#
_cell.length_a   1.000
_cell.length_b   1.000
_cell.length_c   1.000
_cell.angle_alpha   90.00
_cell.angle_beta   90.00
_cell.angle_gamma   90.00
#
_symmetry.space_group_name_H-M   'P 1'
#
loop_
_entity.id
_entity.type
_entity.pdbx_description
1 polymer ?
#
loop_
_entity_poly.entity_id
_entity_poly.type
_entity_poly.pdbx_seq_one_letter_code
_entity_poly.pdbx_strand_id
1 'polypeptide(L)'
;MADSPDPRQAEAGEARQAAAARAREYDDPHENRMPIPRYVLAMVAALVAWGAYYIVTAPIDQPPALGDQRTVADLHGTPRAAGASVDGAALFQSHCVACHQASGQGLPGVFPPLAGSEWVTGSDARAAKIVLRGVTGKLTVKGTAYNGAMPAFAAQLGDAEIAAVLSHVRSQWGNTAPAVTPETVAAARAETAAMQAPFDGDAALGAPGG
;
A
#
# COMPACT_ATOMS: atom_id res chain seq x y z
N MET A 1 19.75 34.04 60.20
CA MET A 1 19.84 34.12 58.74
C MET A 1 20.60 32.89 58.25
N ALA A 2 19.90 31.94 57.65
CA ALA A 2 20.57 30.87 56.91
C ALA A 2 20.99 31.46 55.55
N ASP A 3 22.28 31.37 55.24
CA ASP A 3 22.87 31.82 53.99
C ASP A 3 22.38 30.89 52.87
N SER A 4 21.45 31.36 52.05
CA SER A 4 20.94 30.57 50.92
C SER A 4 22.06 30.42 49.89
N PRO A 5 22.38 29.19 49.45
CA PRO A 5 23.44 28.97 48.46
C PRO A 5 23.19 29.78 47.19
N ASP A 6 24.22 30.48 46.68
CA ASP A 6 24.13 31.24 45.42
C ASP A 6 23.75 30.28 44.29
N PRO A 7 22.62 30.48 43.60
CA PRO A 7 22.11 29.58 42.56
C PRO A 7 23.11 29.38 41.41
N ARG A 8 23.99 30.35 41.16
CA ARG A 8 25.03 30.23 40.12
C ARG A 8 26.10 29.18 40.47
N GLN A 9 26.30 28.88 41.76
CA GLN A 9 27.24 27.84 42.18
C GLN A 9 26.63 26.44 42.08
N ALA A 10 25.31 26.32 42.28
CA ALA A 10 24.59 25.07 42.04
C ALA A 10 24.62 24.69 40.56
N GLU A 11 24.32 25.65 39.66
CA GLU A 11 24.37 25.42 38.20
C GLU A 11 25.77 25.10 37.70
N ALA A 12 26.81 25.75 38.23
CA ALA A 12 28.20 25.45 37.90
C ALA A 12 28.63 24.04 38.37
N GLY A 13 28.09 23.58 39.51
CA GLY A 13 28.29 22.22 40.01
C GLY A 13 27.63 21.18 39.12
N GLU A 14 26.39 21.42 38.72
CA GLU A 14 25.61 20.53 37.85
C GLU A 14 26.21 20.46 36.43
N ALA A 15 26.65 21.59 35.87
CA ALA A 15 27.33 21.63 34.59
C ALA A 15 28.65 20.85 34.59
N ARG A 16 29.41 20.91 35.70
CA ARG A 16 30.64 20.11 35.88
C ARG A 16 30.34 18.63 36.02
N GLN A 17 29.27 18.27 36.73
CA GLN A 17 28.83 16.87 36.88
C GLN A 17 28.30 16.29 35.57
N ALA A 18 27.54 17.08 34.79
CA ALA A 18 27.06 16.70 33.46
C ALA A 18 28.19 16.57 32.45
N ALA A 19 29.19 17.46 32.49
CA ALA A 19 30.40 17.34 31.67
C ALA A 19 31.22 16.10 32.05
N ALA A 20 31.35 15.80 33.35
CA ALA A 20 32.03 14.58 33.83
C ALA A 20 31.26 13.30 33.49
N ALA A 21 29.92 13.32 33.51
CA ALA A 21 29.09 12.21 33.07
C ALA A 21 29.23 11.97 31.56
N ARG A 22 29.16 13.04 30.75
CA ARG A 22 29.35 12.96 29.29
C ARG A 22 30.77 12.52 28.91
N ALA A 23 31.78 12.88 29.69
CA ALA A 23 33.16 12.44 29.49
C ALA A 23 33.38 10.95 29.83
N ARG A 24 32.52 10.33 30.65
CA ARG A 24 32.53 8.87 30.88
C ARG A 24 31.85 8.10 29.75
N GLU A 25 31.03 8.78 28.96
CA GLU A 25 30.30 8.21 27.82
C GLU A 25 31.11 8.29 26.52
N TYR A 26 32.13 9.15 26.47
CA TYR A 26 33.01 9.31 25.31
C TYR A 26 34.19 8.34 25.38
N ASP A 27 34.16 7.39 24.45
CA ASP A 27 35.21 6.48 23.99
C ASP A 27 35.59 5.33 24.94
N ASP A 28 34.93 4.18 24.77
CA ASP A 28 35.65 2.91 24.87
C ASP A 28 36.46 2.73 23.57
N PRO A 29 37.79 2.98 23.56
CA PRO A 29 38.62 2.96 22.35
C PRO A 29 38.66 1.58 21.66
N HIS A 30 38.07 0.56 22.29
CA HIS A 30 38.06 -0.81 21.81
C HIS A 30 36.84 -1.17 20.95
N GLU A 31 35.79 -0.34 20.90
CA GLU A 31 34.54 -0.70 20.20
C GLU A 31 34.58 -0.46 18.68
N ASN A 32 35.41 0.48 18.19
CA ASN A 32 35.40 0.88 16.77
C ASN A 32 36.34 0.06 15.85
N ARG A 33 37.01 -0.99 16.33
CA ARG A 33 37.99 -1.75 15.53
C ARG A 33 38.07 -3.24 15.89
N MET A 34 36.96 -3.96 15.76
CA MET A 34 37.03 -5.42 15.64
C MET A 34 36.98 -5.79 14.15
N PRO A 35 38.12 -5.86 13.43
CA PRO A 35 38.11 -6.27 12.03
C PRO A 35 37.50 -7.67 11.95
N ILE A 36 36.58 -7.87 11.00
CA ILE A 36 35.89 -9.15 10.82
C ILE A 36 36.96 -10.26 10.76
N PRO A 37 36.86 -11.30 11.62
CA PRO A 37 37.89 -12.31 11.67
C PRO A 37 38.11 -12.95 10.30
N ARG A 38 39.38 -13.09 9.88
CA ARG A 38 39.75 -13.53 8.52
C ARG A 38 39.11 -14.87 8.12
N TYR A 39 38.86 -15.76 9.07
CA TYR A 39 38.18 -17.03 8.82
C TYR A 39 36.71 -16.86 8.45
N VAL A 40 36.01 -15.85 9.00
CA VAL A 40 34.62 -15.54 8.63
C VAL A 40 34.59 -15.03 7.20
N LEU A 41 35.49 -14.11 6.83
CA LEU A 41 35.61 -13.63 5.45
C LEU A 41 35.96 -14.75 4.47
N ALA A 42 36.88 -15.65 4.85
CA ALA A 42 37.23 -16.81 4.04
C ALA A 42 36.05 -17.78 3.87
N MET A 43 35.28 -18.03 4.93
CA MET A 43 34.08 -18.88 4.88
C MET A 43 33.01 -18.27 3.96
N VAL A 44 32.73 -16.97 4.11
CA VAL A 44 31.76 -16.27 3.23
C VAL A 44 32.21 -16.31 1.78
N ALA A 45 33.49 -16.04 1.50
CA ALA A 45 34.04 -16.13 0.15
C ALA A 45 33.94 -17.56 -0.43
N ALA A 46 34.20 -18.59 0.38
CA ALA A 46 34.07 -19.98 -0.03
C ALA A 46 32.61 -20.36 -0.34
N LEU A 47 31.64 -19.92 0.46
CA LEU A 47 30.22 -20.17 0.22
C LEU A 47 29.72 -19.45 -1.04
N VAL A 48 30.14 -18.21 -1.26
CA VAL A 48 29.80 -17.46 -2.47
C VAL A 48 30.41 -18.11 -3.71
N ALA A 49 31.69 -18.49 -3.65
CA ALA A 49 32.35 -19.19 -4.75
C ALA A 49 31.70 -20.56 -5.03
N TRP A 50 31.35 -21.31 -3.99
CA TRP A 50 30.66 -22.59 -4.12
C TRP A 50 29.25 -22.42 -4.71
N GLY A 51 28.48 -21.44 -4.23
CA GLY A 51 27.15 -21.13 -4.77
C GLY A 51 27.19 -20.68 -6.22
N ALA A 52 28.16 -19.82 -6.59
CA ALA A 52 28.36 -19.39 -7.98
C ALA A 52 28.77 -20.57 -8.88
N TYR A 53 29.71 -21.40 -8.43
CA TYR A 53 30.12 -22.62 -9.13
C TYR A 53 28.94 -23.57 -9.31
N TYR A 54 28.16 -23.82 -8.25
CA TYR A 54 26.97 -24.65 -8.29
C TYR A 54 25.94 -24.11 -9.29
N ILE A 55 25.59 -22.82 -9.25
CA ILE A 55 24.61 -22.24 -10.19
C ILE A 55 25.06 -22.35 -11.65
N VAL A 56 26.36 -22.17 -11.93
CA VAL A 56 26.89 -22.26 -13.30
C VAL A 56 26.99 -23.70 -13.80
N THR A 57 27.18 -24.67 -12.91
CA THR A 57 27.40 -26.07 -13.27
C THR A 57 26.19 -26.97 -13.07
N ALA A 58 25.20 -26.54 -12.28
CA ALA A 58 23.98 -27.29 -12.05
C ALA A 58 23.10 -27.28 -13.32
N PRO A 59 22.60 -28.45 -13.74
CA PRO A 59 21.69 -28.54 -14.88
C PRO A 59 20.33 -27.92 -14.51
N ILE A 60 19.91 -26.92 -15.30
CA ILE A 60 18.67 -26.13 -15.11
C ILE A 60 17.44 -26.87 -15.66
N ASP A 61 17.56 -28.18 -15.94
CA ASP A 61 16.52 -29.03 -16.51
C ASP A 61 15.68 -29.75 -15.43
N GLN A 62 15.69 -29.23 -14.21
CA GLN A 62 14.91 -29.80 -13.10
C GLN A 62 13.42 -29.78 -13.46
N PRO A 63 12.72 -30.93 -13.36
CA PRO A 63 11.30 -30.98 -13.71
C PRO A 63 10.52 -29.97 -12.86
N PRO A 64 9.55 -29.24 -13.45
CA PRO A 64 8.68 -28.29 -12.74
C PRO A 64 8.00 -28.87 -11.51
N ALA A 65 7.95 -30.21 -11.46
CA ALA A 65 7.47 -31.01 -10.35
C ALA A 65 8.18 -30.77 -9.01
N LEU A 66 9.42 -30.26 -9.03
CA LEU A 66 10.21 -29.96 -7.83
C LEU A 66 10.03 -28.52 -7.32
N GLY A 67 9.32 -27.68 -8.05
CA GLY A 67 8.98 -26.30 -7.70
C GLY A 67 7.51 -26.11 -7.31
N ASP A 68 6.93 -24.95 -7.60
CA ASP A 68 5.51 -24.64 -7.37
C ASP A 68 4.58 -25.13 -8.49
N GLN A 69 5.09 -26.01 -9.37
CA GLN A 69 4.39 -26.59 -10.53
C GLN A 69 3.92 -25.57 -11.58
N ARG A 70 4.24 -24.28 -11.43
CA ARG A 70 3.78 -23.26 -12.39
C ARG A 70 4.57 -23.38 -13.67
N THR A 71 3.85 -23.52 -14.77
CA THR A 71 4.41 -23.50 -16.12
C THR A 71 4.57 -22.07 -16.60
N VAL A 72 5.43 -21.86 -17.59
CA VAL A 72 5.57 -20.56 -18.27
C VAL A 72 4.23 -20.11 -18.87
N ALA A 73 3.35 -21.06 -19.24
CA ALA A 73 1.98 -20.76 -19.67
C ALA A 73 1.07 -20.20 -18.55
N ASP A 74 1.33 -20.54 -17.28
CA ASP A 74 0.61 -19.97 -16.13
C ASP A 74 1.06 -18.53 -15.83
N LEU A 75 2.29 -18.16 -16.21
CA LEU A 75 2.86 -16.83 -16.02
C LEU A 75 2.46 -15.87 -17.16
N HIS A 76 2.32 -16.39 -18.38
CA HIS A 76 1.69 -15.68 -19.49
C HIS A 76 0.18 -15.83 -19.36
N GLY A 77 -0.41 -15.13 -18.39
CA GLY A 77 -1.85 -15.16 -18.12
C GLY A 77 -2.66 -15.23 -19.41
N THR A 78 -3.39 -16.32 -19.60
CA THR A 78 -4.22 -16.52 -20.78
C THR A 78 -5.25 -15.38 -20.81
N PRO A 79 -5.48 -14.67 -21.93
CA PRO A 79 -6.58 -13.72 -22.01
C PRO A 79 -7.85 -14.46 -21.61
N ARG A 80 -8.39 -14.10 -20.43
CA ARG A 80 -9.50 -14.81 -19.80
C ARG A 80 -10.69 -14.70 -20.76
N ALA A 81 -11.16 -15.85 -21.24
CA ALA A 81 -12.29 -15.92 -22.14
C ALA A 81 -13.48 -15.13 -21.57
N ALA A 82 -14.14 -14.34 -22.42
CA ALA A 82 -15.39 -13.67 -22.11
C ALA A 82 -16.40 -14.72 -21.59
N GLY A 83 -16.71 -14.66 -20.29
CA GLY A 83 -17.63 -15.61 -19.63
C GLY A 83 -17.08 -16.26 -18.36
N ALA A 84 -15.79 -16.14 -18.07
CA ALA A 84 -15.29 -16.47 -16.75
C ALA A 84 -15.64 -15.35 -15.75
N SER A 85 -16.39 -15.68 -14.69
CA SER A 85 -16.66 -14.75 -13.60
C SER A 85 -15.36 -14.29 -12.95
N VAL A 86 -15.07 -13.00 -13.03
CA VAL A 86 -13.98 -12.38 -12.28
C VAL A 86 -14.41 -12.26 -10.82
N ASP A 87 -13.58 -12.74 -9.90
CA ASP A 87 -13.89 -12.72 -8.47
C ASP A 87 -13.65 -11.33 -7.87
N GLY A 88 -14.73 -10.54 -7.77
CA GLY A 88 -14.68 -9.21 -7.17
C GLY A 88 -14.30 -9.19 -5.69
N ALA A 89 -14.57 -10.27 -4.94
CA ALA A 89 -14.21 -10.36 -3.53
C ALA A 89 -12.72 -10.57 -3.36
N ALA A 90 -12.12 -11.45 -4.16
CA ALA A 90 -10.67 -11.66 -4.17
C ALA A 90 -9.90 -10.39 -4.59
N LEU A 91 -10.42 -9.66 -5.58
CA LEU A 91 -9.86 -8.37 -5.98
C LEU A 91 -9.95 -7.32 -4.87
N PHE A 92 -11.11 -7.22 -4.20
CA PHE A 92 -11.28 -6.33 -3.05
C PHE A 92 -10.26 -6.65 -1.95
N GLN A 93 -10.09 -7.94 -1.63
CA GLN A 93 -9.13 -8.40 -0.63
C GLN A 93 -7.69 -8.04 -0.97
N SER A 94 -7.33 -8.10 -2.25
CA SER A 94 -5.95 -7.87 -2.72
C SER A 94 -5.60 -6.38 -2.86
N HIS A 95 -6.56 -5.55 -3.27
CA HIS A 95 -6.28 -4.17 -3.67
C HIS A 95 -6.90 -3.10 -2.76
N CYS A 96 -8.02 -3.40 -2.10
CA CYS A 96 -8.87 -2.38 -1.48
C CYS A 96 -8.91 -2.49 0.06
N VAL A 97 -8.82 -3.71 0.59
CA VAL A 97 -8.98 -4.01 2.03
C VAL A 97 -7.98 -3.29 2.91
N ALA A 98 -6.76 -3.05 2.45
CA ALA A 98 -5.73 -2.38 3.25
C ALA A 98 -6.18 -1.01 3.78
N CYS A 99 -6.99 -0.28 3.00
CA CYS A 99 -7.50 1.04 3.37
C CYS A 99 -8.96 1.00 3.78
N HIS A 100 -9.82 0.36 2.99
CA HIS A 100 -11.27 0.34 3.21
C HIS A 100 -11.73 -0.72 4.23
N GLN A 101 -10.81 -1.55 4.71
CA GLN A 101 -11.04 -2.65 5.65
C GLN A 101 -11.95 -3.75 5.09
N ALA A 102 -11.86 -4.95 5.66
CA ALA A 102 -12.71 -6.08 5.26
C ALA A 102 -14.21 -5.82 5.51
N SER A 103 -14.54 -4.98 6.49
CA SER A 103 -15.91 -4.54 6.80
C SER A 103 -16.40 -3.39 5.91
N GLY A 104 -15.56 -2.85 5.01
CA GLY A 104 -15.90 -1.69 4.20
C GLY A 104 -16.11 -0.40 5.00
N GLN A 105 -15.79 -0.37 6.30
CA GLN A 105 -16.00 0.80 7.14
C GLN A 105 -14.86 1.82 7.07
N GLY A 106 -13.74 1.46 6.42
CA GLY A 106 -12.54 2.28 6.41
C GLY A 106 -12.03 2.58 7.81
N LEU A 107 -11.41 3.75 7.96
CA LEU A 107 -10.92 4.27 9.23
C LEU A 107 -11.39 5.74 9.36
N PRO A 108 -12.27 6.07 10.32
CA PRO A 108 -12.79 7.43 10.48
C PRO A 108 -11.69 8.49 10.49
N GLY A 109 -11.89 9.55 9.70
CA GLY A 109 -10.92 10.65 9.55
C GLY A 109 -9.71 10.36 8.63
N VAL A 110 -9.50 9.11 8.20
CA VAL A 110 -8.35 8.72 7.35
C VAL A 110 -8.81 8.08 6.05
N PHE A 111 -9.55 6.96 6.12
CA PHE A 111 -10.05 6.23 4.97
C PHE A 111 -11.58 6.19 4.99
N PRO A 112 -12.26 6.66 3.93
CA PRO A 112 -13.71 6.71 3.93
C PRO A 112 -14.34 5.31 3.91
N PRO A 113 -15.53 5.15 4.52
CA PRO A 113 -16.30 3.92 4.40
C PRO A 113 -16.80 3.75 2.96
N LEU A 114 -16.84 2.50 2.51
CA LEU A 114 -17.59 2.05 1.34
C LEU A 114 -18.99 1.56 1.72
N ALA A 115 -19.17 1.12 2.97
CA ALA A 115 -20.45 0.68 3.52
C ALA A 115 -21.44 1.86 3.67
N GLY A 116 -22.51 1.83 2.89
CA GLY A 116 -23.52 2.88 2.81
C GLY A 116 -23.00 4.21 2.25
N SER A 117 -21.93 4.17 1.45
CA SER A 117 -21.33 5.36 0.83
C SER A 117 -22.11 5.79 -0.39
N GLU A 118 -22.47 7.06 -0.44
CA GLU A 118 -23.16 7.69 -1.56
C GLU A 118 -22.34 7.66 -2.85
N TRP A 119 -21.00 7.66 -2.75
CA TRP A 119 -20.09 7.49 -3.89
C TRP A 119 -20.07 6.08 -4.44
N VAL A 120 -20.40 5.09 -3.62
CA VAL A 120 -20.50 3.69 -4.01
C VAL A 120 -21.87 3.39 -4.59
N THR A 121 -22.96 3.83 -3.94
CA THR A 121 -24.33 3.47 -4.31
C THR A 121 -24.96 4.37 -5.37
N GLY A 122 -24.39 5.56 -5.60
CA GLY A 122 -24.81 6.48 -6.66
C GLY A 122 -24.40 6.01 -8.07
N SER A 123 -23.91 6.95 -8.88
CA SER A 123 -23.48 6.69 -10.27
C SER A 123 -22.37 5.64 -10.35
N ASP A 124 -22.64 4.54 -11.05
CA ASP A 124 -21.67 3.50 -11.35
C ASP A 124 -20.52 4.00 -12.23
N ALA A 125 -20.80 4.86 -13.21
CA ALA A 125 -19.81 5.53 -14.04
C ALA A 125 -18.87 6.39 -13.18
N ARG A 126 -19.40 7.10 -12.17
CA ARG A 126 -18.57 7.89 -11.25
C ARG A 126 -17.69 7.01 -10.37
N ALA A 127 -18.26 5.95 -9.80
CA ALA A 127 -17.50 4.97 -9.02
C ALA A 127 -16.37 4.34 -9.86
N ALA A 128 -16.65 4.01 -11.13
CA ALA A 128 -15.64 3.52 -12.08
C ALA A 128 -14.53 4.54 -12.33
N LYS A 129 -14.87 5.83 -12.55
CA LYS A 129 -13.89 6.91 -12.72
C LYS A 129 -12.99 7.06 -11.49
N ILE A 130 -13.55 6.99 -10.29
CA ILE A 130 -12.80 7.04 -9.02
C ILE A 130 -11.76 5.92 -8.96
N VAL A 131 -12.14 4.67 -9.26
CA VAL A 131 -11.19 3.54 -9.25
C VAL A 131 -10.14 3.68 -10.35
N LEU A 132 -10.55 4.11 -11.55
CA LEU A 132 -9.65 4.27 -12.69
C LEU A 132 -8.59 5.35 -12.46
N ARG A 133 -8.97 6.50 -11.89
CA ARG A 133 -8.10 7.70 -11.83
C ARG A 133 -7.64 8.07 -10.42
N GLY A 134 -8.21 7.45 -9.39
CA GLY A 134 -7.94 7.82 -8.02
C GLY A 134 -8.57 9.16 -7.64
N VAL A 135 -8.46 9.50 -6.36
CA VAL A 135 -8.99 10.75 -5.78
C VAL A 135 -7.97 11.29 -4.80
N THR A 136 -7.72 12.58 -4.84
CA THR A 136 -6.90 13.30 -3.87
C THR A 136 -7.67 14.47 -3.29
N GLY A 137 -7.29 14.94 -2.11
CA GLY A 137 -7.86 16.15 -1.51
C GLY A 137 -9.12 15.86 -0.69
N LYS A 138 -9.96 16.89 -0.55
CA LYS A 138 -11.12 16.86 0.35
C LYS A 138 -12.30 16.11 -0.27
N LEU A 139 -12.74 15.04 0.37
CA LEU A 139 -13.89 14.23 -0.02
C LEU A 139 -14.84 14.08 1.17
N THR A 140 -16.12 14.32 0.96
CA THR A 140 -17.15 14.14 1.98
C THR A 140 -17.86 12.82 1.76
N VAL A 141 -17.84 11.93 2.76
CA VAL A 141 -18.53 10.64 2.70
C VAL A 141 -19.41 10.48 3.93
N LYS A 142 -20.71 10.27 3.74
CA LYS A 142 -21.72 10.18 4.81
C LYS A 142 -21.66 11.38 5.78
N GLY A 143 -21.44 12.57 5.23
CA GLY A 143 -21.34 13.81 6.00
C GLY A 143 -20.04 14.01 6.78
N THR A 144 -19.07 13.09 6.68
CA THR A 144 -17.74 13.23 7.29
C THR A 144 -16.72 13.63 6.24
N ALA A 145 -15.90 14.65 6.54
CA ALA A 145 -14.84 15.10 5.65
C ALA A 145 -13.59 14.22 5.79
N TYR A 146 -13.02 13.83 4.66
CA TYR A 146 -11.77 13.11 4.53
C TYR A 146 -10.81 13.94 3.70
N ASN A 147 -9.52 13.89 4.00
CA ASN A 147 -8.49 14.54 3.20
C ASN A 147 -7.32 13.56 3.01
N GLY A 148 -7.30 12.91 1.85
CA GLY A 148 -6.37 11.81 1.60
C GLY A 148 -6.11 11.61 0.12
N ALA A 149 -5.47 10.49 -0.21
CA ALA A 149 -5.17 10.08 -1.57
C ALA A 149 -5.52 8.60 -1.77
N MET A 150 -6.43 8.33 -2.70
CA MET A 150 -6.69 7.02 -3.26
C MET A 150 -5.96 6.92 -4.60
N PRO A 151 -5.06 5.95 -4.80
CA PRO A 151 -4.31 5.79 -6.04
C PRO A 151 -5.22 5.37 -7.21
N ALA A 152 -4.74 5.59 -8.42
CA ALA A 152 -5.37 5.14 -9.65
C ALA A 152 -5.09 3.64 -9.91
N PHE A 153 -6.11 2.87 -10.27
CA PHE A 153 -5.98 1.44 -10.58
C PHE A 153 -6.08 1.12 -12.07
N ALA A 154 -6.24 2.12 -12.95
CA ALA A 154 -6.39 1.91 -14.40
C ALA A 154 -5.24 1.11 -15.05
N ALA A 155 -4.02 1.21 -14.53
CA ALA A 155 -2.86 0.47 -15.05
C ALA A 155 -2.74 -0.97 -14.50
N GLN A 156 -3.42 -1.26 -13.40
CA GLN A 156 -3.29 -2.53 -12.68
C GLN A 156 -4.48 -3.46 -12.94
N LEU A 157 -5.66 -2.90 -13.18
CA LEU A 157 -6.91 -3.65 -13.35
C LEU A 157 -7.58 -3.33 -14.68
N GLY A 158 -7.99 -4.38 -15.38
CA GLY A 158 -8.81 -4.34 -16.58
C GLY A 158 -10.28 -4.01 -16.28
N ASP A 159 -11.06 -3.80 -17.34
CA ASP A 159 -12.46 -3.34 -17.21
C ASP A 159 -13.36 -4.37 -16.50
N ALA A 160 -13.17 -5.65 -16.81
CA ALA A 160 -13.91 -6.74 -16.16
C ALA A 160 -13.56 -6.87 -14.66
N GLU A 161 -12.31 -6.60 -14.28
CA GLU A 161 -11.85 -6.66 -12.90
C GLU A 161 -12.39 -5.50 -12.07
N ILE A 162 -12.33 -4.28 -12.62
CA ILE A 162 -12.92 -3.10 -11.99
C ILE A 162 -14.43 -3.24 -11.86
N ALA A 163 -15.10 -3.75 -12.90
CA ALA A 163 -16.54 -4.02 -12.87
C ALA A 163 -16.90 -5.04 -11.77
N ALA A 164 -16.12 -6.12 -11.64
CA ALA A 164 -16.33 -7.15 -10.64
C ALA A 164 -16.12 -6.63 -9.21
N VAL A 165 -15.02 -5.91 -8.93
CA VAL A 165 -14.76 -5.38 -7.58
C VAL A 165 -15.78 -4.31 -7.18
N LEU A 166 -16.20 -3.45 -8.11
CA LEU A 166 -17.26 -2.46 -7.85
C LEU A 166 -18.60 -3.13 -7.60
N SER A 167 -18.94 -4.18 -8.36
CA SER A 167 -20.17 -4.97 -8.14
C SER A 167 -20.18 -5.68 -6.79
N HIS A 168 -19.02 -6.21 -6.36
CA HIS A 168 -18.86 -6.74 -5.02
C HIS A 168 -19.13 -5.66 -3.97
N VAL A 169 -18.40 -4.55 -4.02
CA VAL A 169 -18.55 -3.42 -3.07
C VAL A 169 -19.99 -2.87 -3.03
N ARG A 170 -20.69 -2.81 -4.17
CA ARG A 170 -22.08 -2.32 -4.29
C ARG A 170 -23.15 -3.29 -3.77
N SER A 171 -22.78 -4.55 -3.49
CA SER A 171 -23.66 -5.57 -2.90
C SER A 171 -23.29 -5.93 -1.45
N GLN A 172 -22.16 -5.44 -0.94
CA GLN A 172 -21.70 -5.73 0.43
C GLN A 172 -22.19 -4.71 1.46
N TRP A 173 -22.16 -5.11 2.73
CA TRP A 173 -22.35 -4.24 3.91
C TRP A 173 -23.67 -3.45 3.91
N GLY A 174 -24.72 -4.05 3.35
CA GLY A 174 -26.05 -3.42 3.24
C GLY A 174 -26.19 -2.45 2.07
N ASN A 175 -25.18 -2.31 1.21
CA ASN A 175 -25.31 -1.59 -0.04
C ASN A 175 -26.34 -2.30 -0.94
N THR A 176 -27.26 -1.52 -1.50
CA THR A 176 -28.25 -2.00 -2.46
C THR A 176 -28.13 -1.14 -3.72
N ALA A 177 -27.24 -1.53 -4.63
CA ALA A 177 -27.06 -0.83 -5.89
C ALA A 177 -26.80 -1.83 -7.04
N PRO A 178 -27.22 -1.50 -8.28
CA PRO A 178 -27.00 -2.39 -9.43
C PRO A 178 -25.52 -2.72 -9.65
N ALA A 179 -25.24 -3.91 -10.15
CA ALA A 179 -23.89 -4.32 -10.55
C ALA A 179 -23.34 -3.37 -11.63
N VAL A 180 -22.01 -3.18 -11.63
CA VAL A 180 -21.30 -2.41 -12.66
C VAL A 180 -20.90 -3.36 -13.76
N THR A 181 -21.09 -2.96 -15.02
CA THR A 181 -20.72 -3.78 -16.17
C THR A 181 -19.34 -3.38 -16.71
N PRO A 182 -18.62 -4.30 -17.40
CA PRO A 182 -17.35 -3.97 -18.05
C PRO A 182 -17.49 -2.83 -19.07
N GLU A 183 -18.64 -2.71 -19.74
CA GLU A 183 -18.91 -1.65 -20.72
C GLU A 183 -18.97 -0.27 -20.06
N THR A 184 -19.60 -0.16 -18.88
CA THR A 184 -19.58 1.10 -18.09
C THR A 184 -18.16 1.50 -17.75
N VAL A 185 -17.31 0.54 -17.35
CA VAL A 185 -15.91 0.83 -17.01
C VAL A 185 -15.11 1.22 -18.25
N ALA A 186 -15.30 0.54 -19.37
CA ALA A 186 -14.65 0.86 -20.64
C ALA A 186 -15.00 2.28 -21.11
N ALA A 187 -16.29 2.66 -21.02
CA ALA A 187 -16.74 4.01 -21.31
C ALA A 187 -16.09 5.04 -20.36
N ALA A 188 -16.10 4.80 -19.05
CA ALA A 188 -15.43 5.66 -18.08
C ALA A 188 -13.91 5.78 -18.33
N ARG A 189 -13.26 4.70 -18.77
CA ARG A 189 -11.83 4.69 -19.10
C ARG A 189 -11.55 5.55 -20.34
N ALA A 190 -12.39 5.45 -21.36
CA ALA A 190 -12.29 6.27 -22.56
C ALA A 190 -12.51 7.76 -22.24
N GLU A 191 -13.55 8.09 -21.47
CA GLU A 191 -13.84 9.48 -21.06
C GLU A 191 -12.71 10.11 -20.25
N THR A 192 -12.00 9.31 -19.46
CA THR A 192 -10.92 9.80 -18.60
C THR A 192 -9.54 9.61 -19.21
N ALA A 193 -9.43 9.12 -20.46
CA ALA A 193 -8.15 8.74 -21.09
C ALA A 193 -7.11 9.87 -21.08
N ALA A 194 -7.55 11.11 -21.29
CA ALA A 194 -6.69 12.29 -21.32
C ALA A 194 -6.34 12.85 -19.93
N MET A 195 -6.92 12.34 -18.84
CA MET A 195 -6.64 12.84 -17.49
C MET A 195 -5.25 12.43 -17.03
N GLN A 196 -4.46 13.42 -16.60
CA GLN A 196 -3.09 13.22 -16.11
C GLN A 196 -3.00 13.23 -14.58
N ALA A 197 -4.01 13.75 -13.89
CA ALA A 197 -4.07 13.83 -12.43
C ALA A 197 -5.32 13.13 -11.87
N PRO A 198 -5.26 12.64 -10.62
CA PRO A 198 -6.44 12.17 -9.89
C PRO A 198 -7.51 13.25 -9.75
N PHE A 199 -8.74 12.85 -9.41
CA PHE A 199 -9.80 13.80 -9.09
C PHE A 199 -9.45 14.60 -7.83
N ASP A 200 -9.61 15.92 -7.85
CA ASP A 200 -9.47 16.79 -6.67
C ASP A 200 -10.75 16.81 -5.83
N GLY A 201 -11.01 15.69 -5.15
CA GLY A 201 -12.05 15.56 -4.14
C GLY A 201 -13.48 15.84 -4.64
N ASP A 202 -14.30 16.39 -3.75
CA ASP A 202 -15.71 16.74 -4.01
C ASP A 202 -15.85 17.73 -5.19
N ALA A 203 -14.88 18.64 -5.36
CA ALA A 203 -14.92 19.69 -6.36
C ALA A 203 -14.83 19.15 -7.79
N ALA A 204 -14.00 18.13 -8.01
CA ALA A 204 -13.81 17.52 -9.33
C ALA A 204 -14.86 16.43 -9.63
N LEU A 205 -15.40 15.76 -8.60
CA LEU A 205 -16.37 14.68 -8.77
C LEU A 205 -17.83 15.16 -8.85
N GLY A 206 -18.13 16.36 -8.38
CA GLY A 206 -19.49 16.89 -8.27
C GLY A 206 -20.31 16.19 -7.18
N ALA A 207 -21.48 16.75 -6.82
CA ALA A 207 -22.30 16.21 -5.73
C ALA A 207 -22.71 14.74 -5.99
N PRO A 208 -22.71 13.84 -4.99
CA PRO A 208 -22.88 12.39 -5.14
C PRO A 208 -24.26 11.88 -5.62
N GLY A 209 -25.11 12.71 -6.23
CA GLY A 209 -26.48 12.34 -6.66
C GLY A 209 -26.92 12.82 -8.06
N GLY A 210 -25.99 13.22 -8.92
CA GLY A 210 -26.25 13.59 -10.32
C GLY A 210 -25.81 12.53 -11.31
#